data_AF-A0A7W1I4J7-F1
#
_entry.id   AF-A0A7W1I4J7-F1
#
_cell.length_a   1.000
_cell.length_b   1.000
_cell.length_c   1.000
_cell.angle_alpha   90.00
_cell.angle_beta   90.00
_cell.angle_gamma   90.00
#
_symmetry.space_group_name_H-M   'P 1'
#
loop_
_entity.id
_entity.type
_entity.pdbx_description
1 polymer ?
#
loop_
_entity_poly.entity_id
_entity_poly.type
_entity_poly.pdbx_seq_one_letter_code
_entity_poly.pdbx_strand_id
1 'polypeptide(L)' 'MLLRVAHSLTRNHAEAEDLVQDTLIRAYRGIDGFDGRHPRAWLLTILRNTHI' A
#
# COMPACT_ATOMS: atom_id res chain seq x y z
N MET A 1 2.55 9.41 2.90
CA MET A 1 1.09 9.16 2.98
C MET A 1 0.78 7.72 3.36
N LEU A 2 1.28 6.72 2.61
CA LEU A 2 1.00 5.30 2.87
C LEU A 2 1.40 4.87 4.27
N LEU A 3 2.59 5.22 4.75
CA LEU A 3 3.05 4.88 6.11
C LEU A 3 2.10 5.36 7.21
N ARG A 4 1.52 6.56 7.08
CA ARG A 4 0.53 7.06 8.04
C ARG A 4 -0.73 6.21 8.07
N VAL A 5 -1.18 5.74 6.90
CA VAL A 5 -2.38 4.89 6.80
C VAL A 5 -2.04 3.47 7.28
N ALA A 6 -0.90 2.92 6.90
CA ALA A 6 -0.40 1.64 7.37
C ALA A 6 -0.32 1.61 8.91
N HIS A 7 0.28 2.65 9.50
CA HIS A 7 0.37 2.81 10.95
C HIS A 7 -1.00 2.92 11.63
N SER A 8 -2.01 3.49 10.96
CA SER A 8 -3.37 3.52 11.50
C SER A 8 -4.06 2.15 11.49
N LEU A 9 -3.61 1.24 10.61
CA LEU A 9 -4.12 -0.14 10.50
C LEU A 9 -3.40 -1.08 11.49
N THR A 10 -2.07 -1.03 11.55
CA THR A 10 -1.24 -1.94 12.36
C THR A 10 -1.07 -1.48 13.81
N ARG A 11 -1.11 -0.17 14.07
CA ARG A 11 -0.73 0.45 15.36
C ARG A 11 0.67 0.08 15.87
N ASN A 12 1.53 -0.39 14.97
CA ASN A 12 2.91 -0.75 15.20
C ASN A 12 3.76 -0.18 14.08
N HIS A 13 4.86 0.50 14.43
CA HIS A 13 5.73 1.15 13.46
C HIS A 13 6.42 0.16 12.51
N ALA A 14 7.01 -0.91 13.04
CA ALA A 14 7.70 -1.90 12.22
C ALA A 14 6.74 -2.60 11.26
N GLU A 15 5.59 -3.05 11.76
CA GLU A 15 4.56 -3.69 10.91
C GLU A 15 4.01 -2.71 9.85
N ALA A 16 3.95 -1.41 10.16
CA ALA A 16 3.53 -0.40 9.19
C ALA A 16 4.56 -0.22 8.07
N GLU A 17 5.85 -0.30 8.39
CA GLU A 17 6.93 -0.26 7.40
C GLU A 17 6.89 -1.49 6.49
N ASP A 18 6.77 -2.69 7.07
CA ASP A 18 6.64 -3.95 6.34
C ASP A 18 5.42 -3.94 5.40
N LEU A 19 4.26 -3.50 5.90
CA LEU A 19 3.04 -3.40 5.11
C LEU A 19 3.19 -2.42 3.93
N VAL A 20 3.88 -1.29 4.14
CA VAL A 20 4.16 -0.34 3.05
C VAL A 20 5.10 -0.96 2.03
N GLN A 21 6.12 -1.70 2.48
CA GLN A 21 7.07 -2.36 1.60
C GLN A 21 6.35 -3.37 0.68
N ASP A 22 5.54 -4.26 1.26
CA ASP A 22 4.76 -5.23 0.49
C ASP A 22 3.78 -4.56 -0.48
N THR A 23 3.17 -3.46 -0.05
CA THR A 23 2.27 -2.65 -0.91
C THR A 23 3.00 -2.12 -2.13
N LEU A 24 4.22 -1.59 -1.96
CA LEU A 24 5.00 -1.05 -3.06
C LEU A 24 5.50 -2.15 -4.01
N ILE A 25 5.87 -3.32 -3.48
CA ILE A 25 6.27 -4.48 -4.29
C ILE A 25 5.08 -4.96 -5.15
N ARG A 26 3.88 -5.08 -4.55
CA ARG A 26 2.65 -5.45 -5.28
C ARG A 26 2.25 -4.39 -6.31
N ALA A 27 2.37 -3.11 -5.97
CA ALA A 27 2.12 -2.02 -6.90
C ALA A 27 3.08 -2.07 -8.08
N TYR A 28 4.38 -2.25 -7.84
CA TYR A 28 5.38 -2.37 -8.90
C TYR A 28 5.07 -3.54 -9.85
N ARG A 29 4.70 -4.71 -9.31
CA ARG A 29 4.32 -5.88 -10.12
C ARG A 29 3.05 -5.67 -10.95
N GLY A 30 2.14 -4.81 -10.50
CA GLY A 30 0.87 -4.52 -11.16
C GLY A 30 0.84 -3.25 -12.00
N ILE A 31 1.97 -2.53 -12.11
CA ILE A 31 1.99 -1.19 -12.69
C ILE A 31 1.70 -1.17 -14.19
N ASP A 32 2.07 -2.23 -14.92
CA ASP A 32 1.79 -2.36 -16.36
C ASP A 32 0.28 -2.44 -16.67
N GLY A 33 -0.52 -2.91 -15.70
CA GLY A 33 -1.99 -2.95 -15.80
C GLY A 33 -2.70 -1.74 -15.20
N PHE A 34 -1.94 -0.77 -14.66
CA PHE A 34 -2.51 0.42 -14.04
C PHE A 34 -2.82 1.48 -15.09
N ASP A 35 -4.07 1.98 -15.11
CA ASP A 35 -4.53 2.97 -16.09
C ASP A 35 -3.98 4.40 -15.88
N GLY A 36 -3.11 4.58 -14.89
CA GLY A 36 -2.50 5.87 -14.54
C GLY A 36 -3.41 6.81 -13.75
N ARG A 37 -4.70 6.49 -13.57
CA ARG A 37 -5.68 7.39 -12.93
C ARG A 37 -5.79 7.12 -11.44
N HIS A 38 -5.90 8.20 -10.67
CA HIS A 38 -6.07 8.13 -9.21
C HIS A 38 -5.01 7.24 -8.50
N PRO A 39 -3.69 7.45 -8.73
CA PRO A 39 -2.64 6.59 -8.17
C PRO A 39 -2.71 6.47 -6.64
N ARG A 40 -3.18 7.52 -5.98
CA ARG A 40 -3.44 7.52 -4.54
C ARG A 40 -4.50 6.49 -4.13
N ALA A 41 -5.64 6.44 -4.83
CA ALA A 41 -6.72 5.51 -4.53
C ALA A 41 -6.29 4.07 -4.83
N TRP A 42 -5.59 3.87 -5.96
CA TRP A 42 -5.05 2.58 -6.35
C TRP A 42 -4.06 2.02 -5.31
N LEU A 43 -3.08 2.81 -4.87
CA LEU A 43 -2.13 2.40 -3.83
C LEU A 43 -2.83 2.12 -2.49
N LEU A 44 -3.87 2.87 -2.12
CA LEU A 44 -4.65 2.60 -0.91
C LEU A 44 -5.45 1.30 -1.00
N THR A 45 -5.94 0.93 -2.17
CA THR A 45 -6.59 -0.37 -2.41
C THR A 45 -5.60 -1.51 -2.20
N ILE A 46 -4.39 -1.41 -2.79
CA ILE A 46 -3.35 -2.42 -2.61
C ILE A 46 -2.96 -2.54 -1.13
N LEU A 47 -2.76 -1.42 -0.45
CA LEU A 47 -2.44 -1.38 0.99
C LEU A 47 -3.47 -2.13 1.82
N ARG A 48 -4.76 -1.85 1.61
CA ARG A 48 -5.86 -2.50 2.34
C ARG A 48 -5.93 -3.99 2.03
N ASN A 49 -5.74 -4.39 0.77
CA ASN A 49 -5.73 -5.79 0.36
C ASN A 49 -4.49 -6.56 0.85
N THR A 50 -3.42 -5.87 1.22
CA THR A 50 -2.19 -6.48 1.75
C THR A 50 -2.26 -6.68 3.26
N HIS A 51 -3.08 -5.87 3.96
CA HIS A 51 -3.31 -5.98 5.39
C HIS A 51 -4.36 -7.06 5.77
N ILE A 52 -5.17 -7.52 4.81
CA ILE A 52 -6.13 -8.63 5.00
C ILE A 52 -5.39 -9.95 4.87
#